data_AF-A0A6G1RM09-F1
#
_entry.id   AF-A0A6G1RM09-F1
#
_cell.length_a   1.000
_cell.length_b   1.000
_cell.length_c   1.000
_cell.angle_alpha   90.00
_cell.angle_beta   90.00
_cell.angle_gamma   90.00
#
_symmetry.space_group_name_H-M   'P 1'
#
loop_
_entity.id
_entity.type
_entity.pdbx_description
1 polymer ?
#
loop_
_entity_poly.entity_id
_entity_poly.type
_entity_poly.pdbx_seq_one_letter_code
_entity_poly.pdbx_strand_id
1 'polypeptide(L)'
;PEDLIDGIIFAANYLGSTQLLSERNPSKNIRMMQAQEAVSRVKTSEGDSQALTEVDLFISTQRIKVLNADTQETMMDHALRTISYIADIGNIVVLMARRRMPRSAS
;
A
#
# COMPACT_ATOMS: atom_id res chain seq x y z
N PRO A 1 21.92 -4.24 -4.77
CA PRO A 1 20.78 -3.92 -5.67
C PRO A 1 20.20 -5.16 -6.38
N GLU A 2 21.01 -6.19 -6.61
CA GLU A 2 20.59 -7.47 -7.21
C GLU A 2 19.47 -8.15 -6.42
N ASP A 3 19.47 -8.06 -5.09
CA ASP A 3 18.40 -8.63 -4.25
C ASP A 3 17.01 -8.08 -4.59
N LEU A 4 16.91 -6.84 -5.09
CA LEU A 4 15.65 -6.25 -5.53
C LEU A 4 15.23 -6.71 -6.94
N ILE A 5 16.14 -7.32 -7.71
CA ILE A 5 15.83 -7.94 -9.00
C ILE A 5 15.04 -9.22 -8.75
N ASP A 6 15.53 -10.08 -7.84
CA ASP A 6 14.86 -11.32 -7.44
C ASP A 6 13.68 -11.04 -6.49
N GLY A 7 13.81 -9.99 -5.68
CA GLY A 7 12.82 -9.51 -4.74
C GLY A 7 13.11 -9.94 -3.32
N ILE A 8 12.74 -9.07 -2.37
CA ILE A 8 12.95 -9.25 -0.94
C ILE A 8 11.60 -9.28 -0.21
N ILE A 9 11.54 -9.98 0.92
CA ILE A 9 10.33 -10.12 1.72
C ILE A 9 10.56 -9.48 3.09
N PHE A 10 9.57 -8.71 3.54
CA PHE A 10 9.49 -8.18 4.89
C PHE A 10 8.20 -8.63 5.57
N ALA A 11 8.31 -9.12 6.80
CA ALA A 11 7.14 -9.35 7.64
C ALA A 11 6.52 -8.02 8.08
N ALA A 12 5.21 -7.89 7.96
CA ALA A 12 4.46 -6.71 8.36
C ALA A 12 3.05 -7.08 8.84
N ASN A 13 2.37 -6.11 9.44
CA ASN A 13 0.95 -6.21 9.76
C ASN A 13 0.16 -5.34 8.79
N TYR A 14 -0.77 -5.94 8.04
CA TYR A 14 -1.66 -5.21 7.17
C TYR A 14 -2.78 -4.56 7.99
N LEU A 15 -2.80 -3.23 8.02
CA LEU A 15 -3.76 -2.45 8.79
C LEU A 15 -5.07 -2.16 8.04
N GLY A 16 -5.08 -2.31 6.71
CA GLY A 16 -6.21 -1.92 5.87
C GLY A 16 -5.82 -1.05 4.68
N SER A 17 -6.82 -0.66 3.88
CA SER A 17 -6.64 0.20 2.72
C SER A 17 -7.81 1.17 2.55
N THR A 18 -7.57 2.30 1.89
CA THR A 18 -8.61 3.26 1.56
C THR A 18 -8.33 3.88 0.19
N GLN A 19 -9.38 4.39 -0.45
CA GLN A 19 -9.28 5.06 -1.73
C GLN A 19 -9.40 6.58 -1.55
N LEU A 20 -8.49 7.30 -2.21
CA LEU A 20 -8.47 8.75 -2.24
C LEU A 20 -8.49 9.24 -3.69
N LEU A 21 -9.23 10.31 -3.93
CA LEU A 21 -9.09 11.07 -5.16
C LEU A 21 -7.83 11.92 -5.07
N SER A 22 -7.05 11.93 -6.14
CA SER A 22 -5.81 12.69 -6.22
C SER A 22 -5.67 13.26 -7.62
N GLU A 23 -5.09 14.45 -7.71
CA GLU A 23 -4.74 15.07 -8.99
C GLU A 23 -3.71 14.21 -9.74
N ARG A 24 -3.48 14.51 -11.02
CA ARG A 24 -2.57 13.70 -11.84
C ARG A 24 -1.14 13.67 -11.31
N ASN A 25 -0.65 14.83 -10.84
CA ASN A 25 0.74 15.04 -10.40
C ASN A 25 0.78 15.87 -9.10
N PRO A 26 0.34 15.34 -7.94
CA PRO A 26 0.41 16.04 -6.67
C PRO A 26 1.85 16.25 -6.23
N SER A 27 2.09 17.36 -5.52
CA SER A 27 3.38 17.64 -4.88
C SER A 27 3.70 16.64 -3.78
N LYS A 28 4.98 16.56 -3.37
CA LYS A 28 5.40 15.70 -2.25
C LYS A 28 4.60 16.00 -0.96
N ASN A 29 4.37 17.28 -0.66
CA ASN A 29 3.62 17.69 0.52
C ASN A 29 2.15 17.24 0.45
N ILE A 30 1.51 17.35 -0.72
CA ILE A 30 0.14 16.87 -0.92
C ILE A 30 0.08 15.34 -0.75
N ARG A 31 1.06 14.59 -1.29
CA ARG A 31 1.14 13.13 -1.09
C ARG A 31 1.31 12.76 0.38
N MET A 32 2.10 13.52 1.14
CA MET A 32 2.24 13.31 2.57
C MET A 32 0.92 13.55 3.32
N MET A 33 0.19 14.63 3.00
CA MET A 33 -1.14 14.87 3.58
C MET A 33 -2.13 13.74 3.25
N GLN A 34 -2.14 13.27 2.00
CA GLN A 34 -2.96 12.13 1.56
C GLN A 34 -2.61 10.83 2.31
N ALA A 35 -1.32 10.55 2.51
CA ALA A 35 -0.88 9.38 3.28
C ALA A 35 -1.35 9.47 4.74
N GLN A 36 -1.23 10.65 5.36
CA GLN A 36 -1.69 10.87 6.73
C GLN A 36 -3.22 10.72 6.87
N GLU A 37 -3.97 11.25 5.91
CA GLU A 37 -5.42 11.08 5.82
C GLU A 37 -5.80 9.60 5.68
N ALA A 38 -5.10 8.86 4.81
CA ALA A 38 -5.34 7.44 4.61
C ALA A 38 -5.15 6.64 5.91
N VAL A 39 -4.07 6.91 6.64
CA VAL A 39 -3.81 6.28 7.96
C VAL A 39 -4.92 6.61 8.95
N SER A 40 -5.38 7.86 8.99
CA SER A 40 -6.48 8.27 9.87
C SER A 40 -7.76 7.49 9.55
N ARG A 41 -8.15 7.44 8.27
CA ARG A 41 -9.36 6.72 7.82
C ARG A 41 -9.33 5.25 8.18
N VAL A 42 -8.20 4.56 7.90
CA VAL A 42 -8.03 3.14 8.23
C VAL A 42 -8.16 2.94 9.75
N LYS A 43 -7.46 3.73 10.57
CA LYS A 43 -7.56 3.61 12.04
C LYS A 43 -8.97 3.85 12.57
N THR A 44 -9.77 4.72 11.94
CA THR A 44 -11.17 4.96 12.35
C THR A 44 -12.15 3.89 11.88
N SER A 45 -11.87 3.19 10.78
CA SER A 45 -12.75 2.14 10.25
C SER A 45 -12.57 0.80 10.98
N GLU A 46 -11.35 0.51 11.43
CA GLU A 46 -10.95 -0.76 12.05
C GLU A 46 -11.18 -0.77 13.58
N GLY A 47 -12.32 -0.24 14.04
CA GLY A 47 -12.59 0.06 15.46
C GLY A 47 -12.09 -1.00 16.45
N ASP A 48 -11.21 -0.61 17.38
CA ASP A 48 -10.64 -1.24 18.60
C ASP A 48 -10.45 -2.78 18.71
N SER A 49 -10.78 -3.62 17.73
CA SER A 49 -10.96 -5.07 17.99
C SER A 49 -10.83 -5.98 16.77
N GLN A 50 -9.96 -5.70 15.80
CA GLN A 50 -9.62 -6.71 14.79
C GLN A 50 -8.14 -7.11 14.82
N ALA A 51 -7.94 -8.43 14.76
CA ALA A 51 -6.65 -9.08 14.64
C ALA A 51 -5.91 -8.51 13.43
N LEU A 52 -4.73 -7.95 13.70
CA LEU A 52 -3.81 -7.53 12.66
C LEU A 52 -3.52 -8.75 11.76
N THR A 53 -3.71 -8.61 10.44
CA THR A 53 -3.36 -9.68 9.50
C THR A 53 -1.87 -9.62 9.26
N GLU A 54 -1.15 -10.66 9.69
CA GLU A 54 0.28 -10.82 9.39
C GLU A 54 0.47 -11.12 7.90
N VAL A 55 1.38 -10.37 7.28
CA VAL A 55 1.62 -10.43 5.84
C VAL A 55 3.11 -10.41 5.52
N ASP A 56 3.43 -11.04 4.40
CA ASP A 56 4.72 -10.90 3.73
C ASP A 56 4.62 -9.82 2.66
N LEU A 57 5.39 -8.75 2.85
CA LEU A 57 5.56 -7.66 1.89
C LEU A 57 6.72 -7.99 0.95
N PHE A 58 6.40 -8.48 -0.23
CA PHE A 58 7.37 -8.71 -1.29
C PHE A 58 7.64 -7.41 -2.05
N ILE A 59 8.91 -7.02 -2.18
CA ILE A 59 9.36 -5.82 -2.89
C ILE A 59 10.39 -6.22 -3.95
N SER A 60 10.14 -5.82 -5.20
CA SER A 60 11.08 -5.99 -6.30
C SER A 60 11.08 -4.77 -7.22
N THR A 61 12.05 -4.72 -8.14
CA THR A 61 12.10 -3.76 -9.25
C THR A 61 10.91 -3.88 -10.21
N GLN A 62 10.14 -4.97 -10.16
CA GLN A 62 9.01 -5.19 -11.06
C GLN A 62 7.66 -4.89 -10.40
N ARG A 63 7.50 -5.24 -9.12
CA ARG A 63 6.22 -5.21 -8.40
C ARG A 63 6.40 -5.23 -6.89
N ILE A 64 5.36 -4.78 -6.20
CA ILE A 64 5.16 -4.97 -4.77
C ILE A 64 3.94 -5.88 -4.61
N LYS A 65 4.08 -6.92 -3.79
CA LYS A 65 2.97 -7.81 -3.43
C LYS A 65 2.78 -7.86 -1.93
N VAL A 66 1.54 -8.06 -1.53
CA VAL A 66 1.19 -8.41 -0.15
C VAL A 66 0.66 -9.82 -0.19
N LEU A 67 1.30 -10.72 0.54
CA LEU A 67 0.88 -12.10 0.70
C LEU A 67 0.44 -12.33 2.14
N ASN A 68 -0.59 -13.14 2.35
CA ASN A 68 -0.90 -13.61 3.70
C ASN A 68 0.28 -14.45 4.22
N ALA A 69 0.76 -14.19 5.43
CA ALA A 69 1.97 -14.84 5.94
C ALA A 69 1.80 -16.36 6.10
N ASP A 70 0.61 -16.81 6.52
CA ASP A 70 0.32 -18.24 6.77
C ASP A 70 0.06 -19.01 5.47
N THR A 71 -0.80 -18.46 4.59
CA THR A 71 -1.27 -19.18 3.40
C THR A 71 -0.44 -18.91 2.16
N GLN A 72 0.40 -17.88 2.18
CA GLN A 72 1.13 -17.35 1.01
C GLN A 72 0.20 -16.95 -0.15
N GLU A 73 -1.09 -16.76 0.11
CA GLU A 73 -2.06 -16.29 -0.88
C GLU A 73 -1.79 -14.81 -1.21
N THR A 74 -1.81 -14.47 -2.50
CA THR A 74 -1.61 -13.08 -2.94
C THR A 74 -2.85 -12.24 -2.64
N MET A 75 -2.74 -11.38 -1.64
CA MET A 75 -3.80 -10.43 -1.26
C MET A 75 -3.78 -9.20 -2.16
N MET A 76 -2.59 -8.73 -2.55
CA MET A 76 -2.40 -7.58 -3.44
C MET A 76 -1.20 -7.80 -4.36
N ASP A 77 -1.32 -7.39 -5.63
CA ASP A 77 -0.21 -7.35 -6.59
C ASP A 77 -0.25 -6.01 -7.36
N HIS A 78 0.80 -5.22 -7.17
CA HIS A 78 0.96 -3.92 -7.81
C HIS A 78 2.29 -3.85 -8.54
N ALA A 79 2.24 -3.68 -9.87
CA ALA A 79 3.43 -3.38 -10.65
C ALA A 79 4.11 -2.10 -10.12
N LEU A 80 5.43 -2.09 -9.96
CA LEU A 80 6.16 -1.01 -9.29
C LEU A 80 5.87 0.37 -9.92
N ARG A 81 5.68 0.41 -11.25
CA ARG A 81 5.32 1.62 -12.01
C ARG A 81 4.01 2.30 -11.57
N THR A 82 3.11 1.58 -10.89
CA THR A 82 1.85 2.15 -10.38
C THR A 82 2.05 2.79 -9.01
N ILE A 83 3.07 2.37 -8.27
CA ILE A 83 3.43 2.97 -6.97
C ILE A 83 3.85 4.41 -7.22
N SER A 84 3.19 5.32 -6.52
CA SER A 84 3.31 6.75 -6.75
C SER A 84 3.87 7.49 -5.56
N TYR A 85 3.80 6.89 -4.37
CA TYR A 85 4.37 7.40 -3.15
C TYR A 85 4.53 6.28 -2.14
N ILE A 86 5.58 6.38 -1.33
CA ILE A 86 5.81 5.58 -0.14
C ILE A 86 6.21 6.53 0.98
N ALA A 87 5.73 6.28 2.18
CA ALA A 87 6.14 7.02 3.37
C ALA A 87 6.08 6.16 4.62
N ASP A 88 7.04 6.38 5.50
CA ASP A 88 7.02 6.03 6.91
C ASP A 88 6.29 7.13 7.70
N ILE A 89 5.28 6.73 8.48
CA ILE A 89 4.52 7.59 9.39
C ILE A 89 4.54 6.92 10.77
N GLY A 90 5.55 7.26 11.57
CA GLY A 90 5.83 6.55 12.82
C GLY A 90 6.25 5.11 12.54
N ASN A 91 5.52 4.14 13.08
CA ASN A 91 5.74 2.71 12.85
C ASN A 91 4.89 2.13 11.68
N ILE A 92 4.23 2.98 10.90
CA ILE A 92 3.35 2.56 9.79
C ILE A 92 4.03 2.89 8.46
N VAL A 93 4.02 1.92 7.54
CA VAL A 93 4.40 2.15 6.14
C VAL A 93 3.13 2.35 5.32
N VAL A 94 3.10 3.43 4.53
CA VAL A 94 2.01 3.71 3.59
C VAL A 94 2.52 3.54 2.16
N LEU A 95 1.85 2.69 1.39
CA LEU A 95 2.09 2.52 -0.04
C LEU A 95 0.90 3.07 -0.84
N MET A 96 1.15 4.05 -1.71
CA MET A 96 0.12 4.63 -2.56
C MET A 96 0.30 4.18 -4.01
N ALA A 97 -0.64 3.38 -4.51
CA ALA A 97 -0.67 2.95 -5.91
C ALA A 97 -1.74 3.71 -6.71
N ARG A 98 -1.39 4.14 -7.93
CA ARG A 98 -2.37 4.69 -8.88
C ARG A 98 -3.20 3.56 -9.47
N ARG A 99 -4.52 3.63 -9.25
CA ARG A 99 -5.49 2.75 -9.91
C ARG A 99 -6.19 3.53 -11.01
N ARG A 100 -6.26 2.99 -12.22
CA ARG A 100 -7.15 3.52 -13.25
C ARG A 100 -8.56 3.05 -12.90
N MET A 101 -9.44 3.95 -12.50
CA MET A 101 -10.86 3.61 -12.51
C MET A 101 -11.28 3.43 -13.98
N PRO A 102 -11.93 2.32 -14.36
CA PRO A 102 -12.65 2.29 -15.62
C PRO A 102 -13.68 3.41 -15.54
N ARG A 103 -13.63 4.35 -16.49
CA ARG A 103 -14.74 5.28 -16.67
C ARG A 103 -15.97 4.41 -16.92
N SER A 104 -17.00 4.52 -16.08
CA SER A 104 -18.32 4.03 -16.47
C SER A 104 -18.64 4.71 -17.80
N ALA A 105 -18.76 3.90 -18.85
CA ALA A 105 -19.37 4.37 -20.09
C ALA A 105 -20.75 4.92 -19.70
N SER A 106 -20.99 6.17 -20.06
CA SER A 106 -22.20 6.93 -19.73
C SER A 106 -23.46 6.23 -20.20
#